data_AF-A0AAI8MLY2-F1
#
_entry.id   AF-A0AAI8MLY2-F1
#
_cell.length_a   1.000
_cell.length_b   1.000
_cell.length_c   1.000
_cell.angle_alpha   90.00
_cell.angle_beta   90.00
_cell.angle_gamma   90.00
#
_symmetry.space_group_name_H-M   'P 1'
#
loop_
_entity.id
_entity.type
_entity.pdbx_description
1 polymer ?
#
loop_
_entity_poly.entity_id
_entity_poly.type
_entity_poly.pdbx_seq_one_letter_code
_entity_poly.pdbx_strand_id
1 'polypeptide(L)'
;MSKKLMLCALILGSINAQSKFLSQDEYGKNLYQNPRGIACSKCHGESGEPTIIAHYKHKGVEKTLLAPRINNLEFSTFSKAFKKQKGVMPTYYLTEEEIKAIYIYLYRP
;
A
#
# COMPACT_ATOMS: atom_id res chain seq x y z
N MET A 1 49.43 14.80 -40.27
CA MET A 1 48.54 14.52 -41.43
C MET A 1 48.27 13.01 -41.39
N SER A 2 47.08 12.45 -41.22
CA SER A 2 45.73 12.96 -41.46
C SER A 2 44.70 12.11 -40.69
N LYS A 3 43.84 12.81 -39.95
CA LYS A 3 42.37 12.59 -39.78
C LYS A 3 41.85 11.26 -39.19
N LYS A 4 41.47 11.40 -37.92
CA LYS A 4 40.34 10.78 -37.20
C LYS A 4 39.18 10.36 -38.13
N LEU A 5 38.58 9.20 -37.86
CA LEU A 5 37.12 9.15 -37.72
C LEU A 5 36.71 8.01 -36.78
N MET A 6 36.33 8.41 -35.58
CA MET A 6 35.76 7.58 -34.52
C MET A 6 34.29 7.34 -34.88
N LEU A 7 33.93 6.14 -35.32
CA LEU A 7 32.53 5.78 -35.58
C LEU A 7 31.92 5.21 -34.30
N CYS A 8 31.46 6.10 -33.44
CA CYS A 8 30.66 5.75 -32.27
C CYS A 8 29.26 5.35 -32.77
N ALA A 9 28.99 4.05 -32.87
CA ALA A 9 27.69 3.53 -33.23
C ALA A 9 26.71 3.79 -32.08
N LEU A 10 26.02 4.93 -32.13
CA LEU A 10 24.84 5.22 -31.32
C LEU A 10 23.71 4.27 -31.76
N ILE A 11 23.63 3.11 -31.10
CA ILE A 11 22.44 2.27 -31.15
C ILE A 11 21.34 3.03 -30.42
N LEU A 12 20.52 3.79 -31.17
CA LEU A 12 19.23 4.27 -30.68
C LEU A 12 18.32 3.05 -30.50
N GLY A 13 18.36 2.46 -29.31
CA GLY A 13 17.33 1.54 -28.88
C GLY A 13 16.02 2.32 -28.71
N SER A 14 15.02 2.04 -29.53
CA SER A 14 13.66 2.49 -29.30
C SER A 14 13.13 1.80 -28.05
N ILE A 15 13.26 2.46 -26.90
CA ILE A 15 12.56 2.09 -25.68
C ILE A 15 11.07 2.36 -25.92
N ASN A 16 10.32 1.32 -26.28
CA ASN A 16 8.87 1.31 -26.21
C ASN A 16 8.47 1.34 -24.73
N ALA A 17 8.45 2.53 -24.13
CA ALA A 17 7.85 2.73 -22.82
C ALA A 17 6.33 2.69 -22.97
N GLN A 18 5.75 1.48 -23.01
CA GLN A 18 4.32 1.32 -22.79
C GLN A 18 4.06 1.74 -21.34
N SER A 19 3.36 2.85 -21.12
CA SER A 19 2.83 3.19 -19.80
C SER A 19 1.81 2.10 -19.42
N LYS A 20 2.25 1.06 -18.71
CA LYS A 20 1.35 0.11 -18.08
C LYS A 20 0.60 0.89 -17.00
N PHE A 21 -0.62 1.33 -17.32
CA PHE A 21 -1.55 1.75 -16.28
C PHE A 21 -1.76 0.55 -15.37
N LEU A 22 -1.42 0.69 -14.08
CA LEU A 22 -1.66 -0.35 -13.08
C LEU A 22 -3.16 -0.66 -13.10
N SER A 23 -3.52 -1.93 -13.11
CA SER A 23 -4.91 -2.27 -12.83
C SER A 23 -5.28 -1.75 -11.43
N GLN A 24 -6.56 -1.44 -11.20
CA GLN A 24 -7.01 -0.84 -9.92
C GLN A 24 -6.58 -1.66 -8.70
N ASP A 25 -6.41 -2.95 -8.91
CA ASP A 25 -6.06 -3.94 -7.91
C ASP A 25 -4.54 -3.98 -7.63
N GLU A 26 -3.68 -3.78 -8.63
CA GLU A 26 -2.24 -3.57 -8.51
C GLU A 26 -1.94 -2.21 -7.86
N TYR A 27 -2.70 -1.18 -8.23
CA TYR A 27 -2.64 0.12 -7.60
C TYR A 27 -3.04 0.04 -6.12
N GLY A 28 -4.15 -0.65 -5.81
CA GLY A 28 -4.59 -0.93 -4.45
C GLY A 28 -3.56 -1.70 -3.63
N LYS A 29 -2.94 -2.73 -4.22
CA LYS A 29 -1.83 -3.47 -3.60
C LYS A 29 -0.66 -2.55 -3.27
N ASN A 30 -0.26 -1.71 -4.22
CA ASN A 30 0.85 -0.80 -4.02
C ASN A 30 0.56 0.21 -2.90
N LEU A 31 -0.64 0.79 -2.86
CA LEU A 31 -1.07 1.68 -1.77
C LEU A 31 -1.11 0.96 -0.42
N TYR A 32 -1.58 -0.28 -0.37
CA TYR A 32 -1.64 -1.07 0.86
C TYR A 32 -0.25 -1.41 1.42
N GLN A 33 0.68 -1.76 0.53
CA GLN A 33 2.04 -2.16 0.90
C GLN A 33 3.00 -0.98 1.04
N ASN A 34 2.75 0.14 0.36
CA ASN A 34 3.64 1.29 0.27
C ASN A 34 2.87 2.63 0.29
N PRO A 35 2.05 2.91 1.32
CA PRO A 35 1.36 4.17 1.43
C PRO A 35 2.35 5.31 1.75
N ARG A 36 1.89 6.54 1.64
CA ARG A 36 2.55 7.72 2.24
C ARG A 36 2.47 7.60 3.77
N GLY A 37 3.32 6.77 4.38
CA GLY A 37 3.32 6.46 5.81
C GLY A 37 3.70 5.01 6.10
N ILE A 38 3.23 4.48 7.23
CA ILE A 38 3.44 3.07 7.61
C ILE A 38 2.60 2.17 6.70
N ALA A 39 3.20 1.14 6.12
CA ALA A 39 2.51 0.14 5.32
C ALA A 39 1.35 -0.50 6.08
N CYS A 40 0.17 -0.55 5.45
CA CYS A 40 -1.03 -1.11 6.07
C CYS A 40 -0.82 -2.58 6.45
N SER A 41 -0.06 -3.32 5.63
CA SER A 41 0.28 -4.73 5.88
C SER A 41 1.08 -4.98 7.16
N LYS A 42 1.81 -3.96 7.66
CA LYS A 42 2.54 -4.07 8.93
C LYS A 42 1.61 -4.12 10.14
N CYS A 43 0.37 -3.68 9.98
CA CYS A 43 -0.65 -3.72 11.03
C CYS A 43 -1.77 -4.71 10.71
N HIS A 44 -2.19 -4.86 9.46
CA HIS A 44 -3.38 -5.63 9.07
C HIS A 44 -3.06 -6.89 8.26
N GLY A 45 -1.84 -7.43 8.34
CA GLY A 45 -1.44 -8.62 7.58
C GLY A 45 -1.34 -8.37 6.07
N GLU A 46 -0.84 -9.33 5.29
CA GLU A 46 -0.67 -9.15 3.84
C GLU A 46 -2.00 -9.06 3.08
N SER A 47 -3.07 -9.66 3.61
CA SER A 47 -4.39 -9.74 2.98
C SER A 47 -5.52 -9.22 3.86
N GLY A 48 -5.23 -8.44 4.91
CA GLY A 48 -6.27 -7.86 5.79
C GLY A 48 -6.63 -8.74 7.00
N GLU A 49 -5.78 -9.68 7.38
CA GLU A 49 -5.93 -10.56 8.53
C GLU A 49 -5.72 -9.83 9.88
N PRO A 50 -6.33 -10.31 10.98
CA PRO A 50 -6.03 -9.75 12.29
C PRO A 50 -4.57 -10.04 12.66
N THR A 51 -3.86 -9.03 13.16
CA THR A 51 -2.43 -9.14 13.49
C THR A 51 -2.14 -8.53 14.86
N ILE A 52 -1.32 -9.21 15.66
CA ILE A 52 -0.80 -8.64 16.91
C ILE A 52 0.30 -7.64 16.54
N ILE A 53 0.08 -6.36 16.86
CA ILE A 53 1.06 -5.30 16.63
C ILE A 53 2.12 -5.32 17.74
N ALA A 54 1.68 -5.47 19.00
CA ALA A 54 2.58 -5.45 20.14
C ALA A 54 1.98 -6.13 21.38
N HIS A 55 2.85 -6.67 22.22
CA HIS A 55 2.57 -6.92 23.63
C HIS A 55 3.23 -5.82 24.45
N TYR A 56 2.51 -5.30 25.44
CA TYR A 56 3.01 -4.21 26.27
C TYR A 56 2.38 -4.26 27.66
N LYS A 57 3.06 -3.67 28.64
CA LYS A 57 2.57 -3.55 30.01
C LYS A 57 2.09 -2.14 30.29
N HIS A 58 0.91 -1.99 30.87
CA HIS A 58 0.40 -0.69 31.32
C HIS A 58 -0.09 -0.80 32.75
N LYS A 59 0.51 -0.02 33.66
CA LYS A 59 0.23 -0.04 35.12
C LYS A 59 0.29 -1.46 35.72
N GLY A 60 1.32 -2.22 35.34
CA GLY A 60 1.52 -3.57 35.84
C GLY A 60 0.66 -4.65 35.17
N VAL A 61 -0.24 -4.30 34.26
CA VAL A 61 -1.12 -5.25 33.56
C VAL A 61 -0.62 -5.49 32.14
N GLU A 62 -0.45 -6.75 31.76
CA GLU A 62 -0.11 -7.15 30.39
C GLU A 62 -1.27 -6.85 29.44
N LYS A 63 -0.96 -6.31 28.27
CA LYS A 63 -1.91 -5.93 27.23
C LYS A 63 -1.40 -6.34 25.86
N THR A 64 -2.35 -6.60 24.97
CA THR A 64 -2.08 -6.93 23.57
C THR A 64 -2.74 -5.88 22.70
N LEU A 65 -1.95 -5.26 21.83
CA LEU A 65 -2.44 -4.37 20.80
C LEU A 65 -2.70 -5.19 19.54
N LEU A 66 -3.98 -5.40 19.23
CA LEU A 66 -4.43 -6.19 18.08
C LEU A 66 -5.05 -5.28 17.03
N ALA A 67 -4.60 -5.41 15.79
CA ALA A 67 -5.31 -4.87 14.64
C ALA A 67 -6.43 -5.82 14.22
N PRO A 68 -7.65 -5.30 13.96
CA PRO A 68 -8.75 -6.15 13.52
C PRO A 68 -8.57 -6.63 12.08
N ARG A 69 -9.30 -7.70 11.75
CA ARG A 69 -9.53 -8.13 10.37
C ARG A 69 -10.24 -7.02 9.58
N ILE A 70 -9.82 -6.78 8.34
CA ILE A 70 -10.38 -5.74 7.45
C ILE A 70 -10.78 -6.26 6.07
N ASN A 71 -10.65 -7.55 5.79
CA ASN A 71 -11.08 -8.22 4.56
C ASN A 71 -12.47 -8.88 4.68
N ASN A 72 -13.31 -8.42 5.61
CA ASN A 72 -14.66 -8.94 5.89
C ASN A 72 -15.67 -7.85 6.30
N LEU A 73 -15.46 -6.62 5.85
CA LEU A 73 -16.22 -5.41 6.15
C LEU A 73 -16.93 -4.92 4.90
N GLU A 74 -18.10 -4.32 5.08
CA GLU A 74 -18.71 -3.50 4.03
C GLU A 74 -17.83 -2.29 3.70
N PHE A 75 -17.78 -1.89 2.43
CA PHE A 75 -16.98 -0.73 1.97
C PHE A 75 -17.27 0.54 2.78
N SER A 76 -18.52 0.78 3.16
CA SER A 76 -18.91 1.95 3.97
C SER A 76 -18.29 1.96 5.37
N THR A 77 -18.02 0.79 5.95
CA THR A 77 -17.33 0.64 7.23
C THR A 77 -15.83 0.79 7.05
N PHE A 78 -15.30 0.18 5.97
CA PHE A 78 -13.90 0.28 5.60
C PHE A 78 -13.46 1.74 5.37
N SER A 79 -14.19 2.50 4.56
CA SER A 79 -13.84 3.89 4.22
C SER A 79 -13.95 4.84 5.42
N LYS A 80 -14.88 4.58 6.35
CA LYS A 80 -15.01 5.38 7.59
C LYS A 80 -13.78 5.32 8.49
N ALA A 81 -12.99 4.25 8.43
CA ALA A 81 -11.77 4.12 9.23
C ALA A 81 -10.73 5.21 8.90
N PHE A 82 -10.73 5.75 7.68
CA PHE A 82 -9.83 6.82 7.25
C PHE A 82 -10.30 8.22 7.67
N LYS A 83 -11.57 8.38 8.06
CA LYS A 83 -12.18 9.69 8.42
C LYS A 83 -11.95 10.06 9.88
N LYS A 84 -11.76 9.08 10.76
CA LYS A 84 -11.55 9.29 12.19
C LYS A 84 -10.48 8.36 12.71
N GLN A 85 -9.46 8.94 13.35
CA GLN A 85 -8.40 8.17 14.00
C GLN A 85 -9.00 7.23 15.05
N LYS A 86 -8.65 5.95 14.96
CA LYS A 86 -9.06 4.91 15.91
C LYS A 86 -7.84 4.20 16.46
N GLY A 87 -7.67 4.28 17.79
CA GLY A 87 -6.53 3.65 18.47
C GLY A 87 -5.20 4.20 17.94
N VAL A 88 -4.31 3.30 17.53
CA VAL A 88 -2.97 3.63 17.01
C VAL A 88 -2.90 3.72 15.49
N MET A 89 -4.02 3.53 14.77
CA MET A 89 -4.01 3.56 13.32
C MET A 89 -3.57 4.96 12.84
N PRO A 90 -2.55 5.07 11.98
CA PRO A 90 -2.09 6.35 11.49
C PRO A 90 -3.12 6.98 10.55
N THR A 91 -3.08 8.30 10.43
CA THR A 91 -3.88 9.04 9.45
C THR A 91 -3.24 8.93 8.08
N TYR A 92 -4.04 8.61 7.06
CA TYR A 92 -3.62 8.60 5.66
C TYR A 92 -4.42 9.64 4.87
N TYR A 93 -3.75 10.38 3.99
CA TYR A 93 -4.37 11.38 3.13
C TYR A 93 -4.69 10.78 1.76
N LEU A 94 -5.68 9.87 1.75
CA LEU A 94 -6.11 9.13 0.57
C LEU A 94 -7.38 9.74 -0.05
N THR A 95 -7.51 9.68 -1.37
CA THR A 95 -8.79 9.96 -2.06
C THR A 95 -9.75 8.79 -1.90
N GLU A 96 -11.04 9.00 -2.17
CA GLU A 96 -12.05 7.92 -2.12
C GLU A 96 -11.75 6.82 -3.16
N GLU A 97 -11.15 7.18 -4.31
CA GLU A 97 -10.68 6.22 -5.33
C GLU A 97 -9.50 5.38 -4.85
N GLU A 98 -8.53 6.00 -4.15
CA GLU A 98 -7.40 5.28 -3.53
C GLU A 98 -7.91 4.30 -2.46
N ILE A 99 -8.87 4.71 -1.63
CA ILE A 99 -9.50 3.84 -0.63
C ILE A 99 -10.23 2.68 -1.31
N LYS A 100 -10.96 2.94 -2.39
CA LYS A 100 -11.65 1.91 -3.18
C LYS A 100 -10.67 0.94 -3.84
N ALA A 101 -9.54 1.41 -4.34
CA ALA A 101 -8.49 0.55 -4.90
C ALA A 101 -7.94 -0.44 -3.85
N ILE A 102 -7.64 0.04 -2.64
CA ILE A 102 -7.20 -0.81 -1.52
C ILE A 102 -8.29 -1.83 -1.17
N TYR A 103 -9.56 -1.41 -1.11
CA TYR A 103 -10.68 -2.32 -0.85
C TYR A 103 -10.78 -3.41 -1.94
N ILE A 104 -10.69 -3.06 -3.22
CA ILE A 104 -10.72 -4.04 -4.31
C ILE A 104 -9.56 -5.04 -4.17
N TYR A 105 -8.36 -4.57 -3.83
CA TYR A 105 -7.20 -5.44 -3.59
C TYR A 105 -7.45 -6.48 -2.50
N LEU A 106 -8.03 -6.07 -1.36
CA LEU A 106 -8.23 -6.95 -0.18
C LEU A 106 -9.39 -7.95 -0.32
N TYR A 107 -10.34 -7.72 -1.24
CA TYR A 107 -11.55 -8.54 -1.40
C TYR A 107 -11.57 -9.33 -2.71
N ARG A 108 -10.44 -9.33 -3.44
CA ARG A 108 -10.28 -10.22 -4.60
C ARG A 108 -10.27 -11.68 -4.11
N PRO A 109 -10.94 -12.61 -4.83
CA PRO A 109 -10.79 -14.04 -4.58
C PRO A 109 -9.35 -14.53 -4.76
#